data_AF-A0A142BWG1-F1
#
_entry.id   AF-A0A142BWG1-F1
#
_cell.length_a   1.000
_cell.length_b   1.000
_cell.length_c   1.000
_cell.angle_alpha   90.00
_cell.angle_beta   90.00
_cell.angle_gamma   90.00
#
_symmetry.space_group_name_H-M   'P 1'
#
loop_
_entity.id
_entity.type
_entity.pdbx_description
1 polymer ?
#
loop_
_entity_poly.entity_id
_entity_poly.type
_entity_poly.pdbx_seq_one_letter_code
_entity_poly.pdbx_strand_id
1 'polypeptide(L)' 'MTSNKIYMQEVACRDGFQNEAMFIPTEEKIAIVDQLSECGYAKIEVTSFTSPTLL' A
#
# COMPACT_ATOMS: atom_id res chain seq x y z
N MET A 1 -6.33 -9.01 -32.47
CA MET A 1 -6.80 -8.41 -31.20
C MET A 1 -5.58 -7.91 -30.46
N THR A 2 -5.47 -6.60 -30.22
CA THR A 2 -4.40 -6.06 -29.38
C THR A 2 -4.65 -6.50 -27.94
N SER A 3 -3.63 -7.08 -27.30
CA SER A 3 -3.68 -7.41 -25.88
C SER A 3 -3.86 -6.13 -25.08
N ASN A 4 -4.95 -6.02 -24.33
CA ASN A 4 -5.16 -4.92 -23.39
C ASN A 4 -4.36 -5.22 -22.12
N LYS A 5 -3.35 -4.41 -21.84
CA LYS A 5 -2.55 -4.53 -20.62
C LYS A 5 -3.34 -4.03 -19.43
N ILE A 6 -3.47 -4.86 -18.40
CA ILE A 6 -4.09 -4.49 -17.12
C ILE A 6 -2.98 -4.11 -16.15
N TYR A 7 -3.16 -3.02 -15.40
CA TYR A 7 -2.25 -2.59 -14.35
C TYR A 7 -2.93 -2.81 -13.00
N MET A 8 -2.24 -3.53 -12.12
CA MET A 8 -2.68 -3.70 -10.74
C MET A 8 -1.96 -2.71 -9.83
N GLN A 9 -2.73 -2.07 -8.97
CA GLN A 9 -2.25 -1.09 -8.01
C GLN A 9 -2.57 -1.56 -6.60
N GLU A 10 -1.53 -1.62 -5.77
CA GLU A 10 -1.61 -2.03 -4.38
C GLU A 10 -1.87 -0.81 -3.49
N VAL A 11 -2.80 -0.94 -2.55
CA VAL A 11 -3.24 0.13 -1.64
C VAL A 11 -3.34 -0.31 -0.18
N ALA A 12 -3.01 -1.57 0.15
CA ALA A 12 -3.09 -2.11 1.49
C ALA A 12 -2.31 -1.29 2.52
N CYS A 13 -1.09 -0.83 2.19
CA CYS A 13 -0.27 -0.06 3.13
C CYS A 13 -0.82 1.34 3.44
N ARG A 14 -1.69 1.88 2.58
CA ARG A 14 -2.36 3.16 2.77
C ARG A 14 -3.78 2.94 3.29
N ASP A 15 -4.67 2.41 2.47
CA ASP A 15 -6.09 2.31 2.77
C ASP A 15 -6.40 1.17 3.74
N GLY A 16 -5.71 0.03 3.58
CA GLY A 16 -5.84 -1.11 4.49
C GLY A 16 -5.38 -0.74 5.90
N PHE A 17 -4.12 -0.33 6.06
CA PHE A 17 -3.53 -0.02 7.37
C PHE A 17 -4.22 1.13 8.11
N GLN A 18 -4.85 2.08 7.40
CA GLN A 18 -5.63 3.15 8.02
C GLN A 18 -6.96 2.66 8.60
N ASN A 19 -7.52 1.58 8.05
CA ASN A 19 -8.76 0.96 8.54
C ASN A 19 -8.53 -0.07 9.64
N GLU A 20 -7.28 -0.44 9.92
CA GLU A 20 -6.94 -1.36 11.00
C GLU A 20 -7.07 -0.68 12.37
N ALA A 21 -7.75 -1.36 13.30
CA ALA A 21 -7.95 -0.85 14.66
C ALA A 21 -6.66 -0.85 15.49
N MET A 22 -5.66 -1.64 15.09
CA MET A 22 -4.38 -1.78 15.79
C MET A 22 -3.30 -0.92 15.14
N PHE A 23 -2.44 -0.33 15.97
CA PHE A 23 -1.25 0.33 15.49
C PHE A 23 -0.26 -0.70 14.95
N ILE A 24 0.07 -0.59 13.66
CA ILE A 24 1.11 -1.38 13.02
C ILE A 24 2.45 -0.64 13.18
N PRO A 25 3.47 -1.26 13.81
CA PRO A 25 4.80 -0.67 13.95
C PRO A 25 5.42 -0.29 12.60
N THR A 26 6.25 0.76 12.59
CA THR A 26 6.88 1.27 11.37
C THR A 26 7.74 0.21 10.69
N GLU A 27 8.46 -0.59 11.46
CA GLU A 27 9.35 -1.64 10.96
C GLU A 27 8.56 -2.73 10.23
N GLU A 28 7.37 -3.09 10.74
CA GLU A 28 6.49 -4.05 10.08
C GLU A 28 5.91 -3.48 8.78
N LYS A 29 5.54 -2.20 8.76
CA LYS A 29 5.09 -1.53 7.54
C LYS A 29 6.17 -1.57 6.46
N ILE A 30 7.44 -1.28 6.82
CA ILE A 30 8.58 -1.32 5.89
C ILE A 30 8.75 -2.75 5.35
N ALA A 31 8.78 -3.75 6.23
CA ALA A 31 8.97 -5.14 5.82
C ALA A 31 7.87 -5.63 4.85
N ILE A 32 6.63 -5.16 5.01
CA ILE A 32 5.54 -5.47 4.09
C ILE A 32 5.73 -4.75 2.74
N VAL A 33 6.10 -3.47 2.76
CA VAL A 33 6.35 -2.70 1.51
C VAL A 33 7.49 -3.32 0.71
N ASP A 34 8.57 -3.76 1.36
CA ASP A 34 9.68 -4.44 0.71
C ASP A 34 9.21 -5.73 0.02
N GLN A 35 8.41 -6.55 0.69
CA GLN A 35 7.82 -7.76 0.08
C GLN A 35 6.86 -7.44 -1.07
N LEU A 36 6.02 -6.41 -0.95
CA LEU A 36 5.13 -5.98 -2.03
C LEU A 36 5.89 -5.47 -3.24
N SER A 37 7.07 -4.86 -3.04
CA SER A 37 7.92 -4.37 -4.13
C SER A 37 8.40 -5.48 -5.07
N GLU A 38 8.49 -6.71 -4.56
CA GLU A 38 8.89 -7.91 -5.32
C GLU A 38 7.73 -8.55 -6.08
N CYS A 39 6.48 -8.13 -5.83
CA CYS A 39 5.28 -8.77 -6.37
C CYS A 39 4.90 -8.29 -7.79
N GLY A 40 5.61 -7.32 -8.35
CA GLY A 40 5.41 -6.86 -9.74
C GLY A 40 4.19 -5.97 -9.97
N TYR A 41 3.65 -5.36 -8.92
CA TYR A 41 2.59 -4.34 -9.03
C TYR A 41 3.06 -3.15 -9.87
N ALA A 42 2.14 -2.53 -10.60
CA ALA A 42 2.44 -1.36 -11.40
C ALA A 42 2.68 -0.12 -10.53
N LYS A 43 2.06 -0.10 -9.34
CA LYS A 43 2.17 0.97 -8.35
C LYS A 43 1.80 0.42 -6.97
N ILE A 44 2.48 0.90 -5.94
CA ILE A 44 2.18 0.63 -4.54
C ILE A 44 1.95 1.97 -3.83
N GLU A 45 0.79 2.16 -3.20
CA GLU A 45 0.54 3.30 -2.33
C GLU A 45 0.98 2.99 -0.91
N VAL A 46 2.18 3.45 -0.56
CA VAL A 46 2.85 3.11 0.70
C VAL A 46 2.25 3.82 1.91
N THR A 47 1.76 5.06 1.77
CA THR A 47 1.19 5.86 2.87
C THR A 47 0.33 7.01 2.34
N SER A 48 -0.36 7.73 3.25
CA SER A 48 -0.85 9.09 3.00
C SER A 48 0.00 10.13 3.74
N PHE A 49 -0.02 11.36 3.23
CA PHE A 49 0.53 12.55 3.90
C PHE A 49 -0.59 13.54 4.28
N THR A 50 -1.78 13.01 4.52
CA THR A 50 -2.90 13.78 5.09
C THR A 50 -2.61 14.11 6.54
N SER A 51 -3.37 15.05 7.12
CA SER A 51 -3.23 15.35 8.55
C SER A 51 -3.42 14.08 9.37
N PRO A 52 -2.52 13.78 10.34
CA PRO A 52 -2.64 12.61 11.21
C PRO A 52 -3.81 12.71 12.18
N THR A 53 -4.52 13.85 12.22
CA THR A 53 -5.61 14.15 13.15
C THR A 53 -6.96 14.32 12.45
N LEU A 54 -7.01 14.39 11.10
CA LEU A 54 -8.26 14.56 10.34
C LEU A 54 -8.86 13.21 9.89
N LEU A 55 -8.76 12.19 10.74
CA LEU A 55 -9.49 10.93 10.63
C LEU A 55 -10.23 10.67 11.95
#